data_AF-A0A1Q4YLM9-F1
#
_entry.id   AF-A0A1Q4YLM9-F1
#
_cell.length_a   1.000
_cell.length_b   1.000
_cell.length_c   1.000
_cell.angle_alpha   90.00
_cell.angle_beta   90.00
_cell.angle_gamma   90.00
#
_symmetry.space_group_name_H-M   'P 1'
#
loop_
_entity.id
_entity.type
_entity.pdbx_description
1 polymer ?
#
loop_
_entity_poly.entity_id
_entity_poly.type
_entity_poly.pdbx_seq_one_letter_code
_entity_poly.pdbx_strand_id
1 'polypeptide(L)'
;MSPQAELVWQGRIHLGDEPGIHGNAAYSGLGVELPLTLDKTDPSAADTTTLVVRTRDVQTFQGYPGHLITVTAYVPDPGDPNHSVPTVLATERLTSADDNVKEVEVDLSGLAFPAFLGVRVAVDTEVPPGLYDDFLLVRLSNSAADFAFVATFGFRA
;
A
#
# COMPACT_ATOMS: atom_id res chain seq x y z
N MET A 1 -4.41 24.35 -4.83
CA MET A 1 -4.78 23.86 -3.47
C MET A 1 -4.07 22.54 -3.28
N SER A 2 -3.49 22.25 -2.12
CA SER A 2 -2.84 20.97 -1.89
C SER A 2 -3.89 19.86 -1.89
N PRO A 3 -3.70 18.73 -2.59
CA PRO A 3 -4.65 17.63 -2.59
C PRO A 3 -4.83 17.13 -1.15
N GLN A 4 -6.09 17.00 -0.73
CA GLN A 4 -6.42 16.53 0.61
C GLN A 4 -6.40 15.00 0.59
N ALA A 5 -5.49 14.39 1.33
CA ALA A 5 -5.40 12.93 1.41
C ALA A 5 -6.64 12.34 2.13
N GLU A 6 -7.43 11.58 1.40
CA GLU A 6 -8.55 10.78 1.88
C GLU A 6 -8.04 9.61 2.74
N LEU A 7 -8.65 9.41 3.91
CA LEU A 7 -8.36 8.25 4.75
C LEU A 7 -9.04 7.00 4.16
N VAL A 8 -8.24 5.98 3.81
CA VAL A 8 -8.73 4.67 3.34
C VAL A 8 -8.83 3.69 4.50
N TRP A 9 -7.74 3.54 5.26
CA TRP A 9 -7.67 2.62 6.39
C TRP A 9 -6.78 3.19 7.49
N GLN A 10 -7.13 2.90 8.75
CA GLN A 10 -6.32 3.24 9.91
C GLN A 10 -6.41 2.12 10.95
N GLY A 11 -5.26 1.76 11.52
CA GLY A 11 -5.15 0.69 12.50
C GLY A 11 -3.73 0.55 13.02
N ARG A 12 -3.38 -0.65 13.50
CA ARG A 12 -2.04 -0.98 13.97
C ARG A 12 -1.75 -2.43 13.60
N ILE A 13 -0.93 -2.63 12.58
CA ILE A 13 -0.47 -3.96 12.14
C ILE A 13 1.04 -4.00 12.37
N HIS A 14 1.48 -4.96 13.17
CA HIS A 14 2.89 -5.20 13.46
C HIS A 14 3.46 -6.13 12.39
N LEU A 15 4.50 -5.64 11.72
CA LEU A 15 5.32 -6.36 10.76
C LEU A 15 6.73 -6.57 11.33
N GLY A 16 7.28 -7.76 11.13
CA GLY A 16 8.59 -8.16 11.66
C GLY A 16 8.64 -9.66 11.90
N ASP A 17 9.69 -10.15 12.56
CA ASP A 17 9.81 -11.54 13.00
C ASP A 17 9.72 -11.76 14.51
N GLU A 18 9.73 -10.69 15.32
CA GLU A 18 9.62 -10.79 16.78
C GLU A 18 8.22 -10.39 17.29
N PRO A 19 7.28 -11.33 17.51
CA PRO A 19 5.98 -10.98 18.05
C PRO A 19 6.09 -10.41 19.47
N GLY A 20 5.25 -9.41 19.79
CA GLY A 20 5.11 -8.87 21.14
C GLY A 20 5.91 -7.60 21.43
N ILE A 21 6.82 -7.17 20.54
CA ILE A 21 7.47 -5.85 20.61
C ILE A 21 6.42 -4.73 20.64
N HIS A 22 5.39 -4.86 19.80
CA HIS A 22 4.23 -3.96 19.80
C HIS A 22 2.99 -4.65 20.38
N GLY A 23 2.95 -4.83 21.70
CA GLY A 23 1.89 -5.58 22.41
C GLY A 23 0.44 -5.06 22.26
N ASN A 24 0.22 -3.95 21.56
CA ASN A 24 -1.11 -3.40 21.25
C ASN A 24 -1.41 -3.35 19.73
N ALA A 25 -0.69 -4.13 18.92
CA ALA A 25 -0.89 -4.24 17.48
C ALA A 25 -1.15 -5.70 17.08
N ALA A 26 -1.89 -5.91 15.99
CA ALA A 26 -2.07 -7.24 15.43
C ALA A 26 -0.79 -7.67 14.71
N TYR A 27 -0.19 -8.79 15.12
CA TYR A 27 1.02 -9.31 14.50
C TYR A 27 0.69 -10.06 13.20
N SER A 28 1.24 -9.59 12.08
CA SER A 28 1.04 -10.15 10.73
C SER A 28 2.27 -10.88 10.19
N GLY A 29 3.39 -10.86 10.92
CA GLY A 29 4.67 -11.41 10.45
C GLY A 29 5.31 -10.53 9.37
N LEU A 30 5.78 -11.15 8.28
CA LEU A 30 6.64 -10.48 7.30
C LEU A 30 5.91 -9.64 6.25
N GLY A 31 4.59 -9.55 6.30
CA GLY A 31 3.85 -8.71 5.37
C GLY A 31 2.36 -8.68 5.61
N VAL A 32 1.73 -7.70 4.97
CA VAL A 32 0.28 -7.53 4.91
C VAL A 32 -0.10 -6.94 3.56
N GLU A 33 -1.29 -7.29 3.07
CA GLU A 33 -1.88 -6.67 1.90
C GLU A 33 -3.22 -6.05 2.26
N LEU A 34 -3.37 -4.75 1.98
CA LEU A 34 -4.59 -3.98 2.21
C LEU A 34 -5.37 -3.85 0.90
N PRO A 35 -6.54 -4.50 0.77
CA PRO A 35 -7.38 -4.36 -0.41
C PRO A 35 -8.12 -3.02 -0.40
N LEU A 36 -8.24 -2.40 -1.57
CA LEU A 36 -9.03 -1.19 -1.77
C LEU A 36 -9.72 -1.20 -3.14
N THR A 37 -10.84 -0.49 -3.21
CA THR A 37 -11.57 -0.17 -4.44
C THR A 37 -11.36 1.31 -4.75
N LEU A 38 -10.97 1.64 -5.98
CA LEU A 38 -10.86 3.01 -6.49
C LEU A 38 -11.98 3.29 -7.48
N ASP A 39 -12.69 4.39 -7.24
CA ASP A 39 -13.68 4.94 -8.15
C ASP A 39 -13.13 6.23 -8.78
N LYS A 40 -13.17 6.33 -10.12
CA LYS A 40 -12.86 7.58 -10.83
C LYS A 40 -14.10 8.48 -10.82
N THR A 41 -14.01 9.62 -10.17
CA THR A 41 -15.13 10.56 -10.01
C THR A 41 -15.20 11.62 -11.10
N ASP A 42 -14.04 11.99 -11.66
CA ASP A 42 -13.91 12.91 -12.79
C ASP A 42 -13.25 12.18 -13.97
N PRO A 43 -14.00 11.80 -15.01
CA PRO A 43 -13.46 11.12 -16.19
C PRO A 43 -12.38 11.91 -16.94
N SER A 44 -12.37 13.25 -16.80
CA SER A 44 -11.43 14.15 -17.49
C SER A 44 -10.12 14.36 -16.75
N ALA A 45 -10.05 13.99 -15.46
CA ALA A 45 -8.84 14.06 -14.67
C ALA A 45 -7.78 13.05 -15.14
N ALA A 46 -6.52 13.34 -14.84
CA ALA A 46 -5.40 12.46 -15.11
C ALA A 46 -5.61 11.09 -14.45
N ASP A 47 -5.16 10.02 -15.10
CA ASP A 47 -5.25 8.64 -14.61
C ASP A 47 -4.16 8.31 -13.57
N THR A 48 -3.89 9.24 -12.67
CA THR A 48 -2.83 9.12 -11.66
C THR A 48 -3.37 9.43 -10.28
N THR A 49 -2.98 8.64 -9.29
CA THR A 49 -3.24 8.94 -7.88
C THR A 49 -2.00 8.61 -7.03
N THR A 50 -1.93 9.16 -5.82
CA THR A 50 -0.86 8.88 -4.88
C THR A 50 -1.41 8.14 -3.66
N LEU A 51 -0.96 6.91 -3.45
CA LEU A 51 -1.22 6.15 -2.23
C LEU A 51 -0.18 6.51 -1.17
N VAL A 52 -0.64 6.89 0.02
CA VAL A 52 0.23 7.29 1.13
C VAL A 52 0.20 6.21 2.21
N VAL A 53 1.32 5.50 2.35
CA VAL A 53 1.55 4.49 3.38
C VAL A 53 2.23 5.16 4.56
N ARG A 54 1.59 5.10 5.74
CA ARG A 54 2.18 5.59 6.98
C ARG A 54 2.50 4.44 7.91
N THR A 55 3.71 4.47 8.43
CA THR A 55 4.22 3.50 9.39
C THR A 55 4.60 4.17 10.71
N ARG A 56 5.16 3.39 11.63
CA ARG A 56 5.93 3.87 12.77
C ARG A 56 7.09 2.94 13.02
N ASP A 57 8.15 3.51 13.56
CA ASP A 57 9.32 2.80 14.07
C ASP A 57 10.12 2.07 12.99
N VAL A 58 9.99 2.45 11.71
CA VAL A 58 10.79 1.86 10.62
C VAL A 58 12.28 2.17 10.80
N GLN A 59 13.07 1.13 10.98
CA GLN A 59 14.53 1.19 11.07
C GLN A 59 15.18 0.46 9.90
N THR A 60 16.04 1.19 9.19
CA THR A 60 16.88 0.68 8.11
C THR A 60 18.30 1.16 8.34
N PHE A 61 19.28 0.40 7.87
CA PHE A 61 20.69 0.75 8.01
C PHE A 61 21.37 0.82 6.64
N GLN A 62 22.60 1.36 6.61
CA GLN A 62 23.33 1.56 5.37
C GLN A 62 23.52 0.24 4.60
N GLY A 63 23.07 0.20 3.34
CA GLY A 63 23.14 -0.98 2.49
C GLY A 63 21.91 -1.90 2.57
N TYR A 64 20.98 -1.64 3.48
CA TYR A 64 19.68 -2.33 3.51
C TYR A 64 18.74 -1.68 2.49
N PRO A 65 18.15 -2.43 1.53
CA PRO A 65 17.30 -1.87 0.49
C PRO A 65 16.02 -1.20 1.01
N GLY A 66 15.57 -1.57 2.21
CA GLY A 66 14.33 -1.11 2.82
C GLY A 66 13.13 -2.00 2.49
N HIS A 67 12.05 -1.83 3.24
CA HIS A 67 10.84 -2.64 3.14
C HIS A 67 10.14 -2.44 1.81
N LEU A 68 9.58 -3.52 1.25
CA LEU A 68 8.97 -3.49 -0.07
C LEU A 68 7.51 -3.05 0.04
N ILE A 69 7.14 -2.06 -0.77
CA ILE A 69 5.74 -1.71 -1.03
C ILE A 69 5.42 -2.07 -2.48
N THR A 70 4.35 -2.82 -2.69
CA THR A 70 3.87 -3.19 -4.02
C THR A 70 2.39 -2.85 -4.15
N VAL A 71 2.03 -2.16 -5.23
CA VAL A 71 0.64 -1.87 -5.58
C VAL A 71 0.28 -2.73 -6.77
N THR A 72 -0.77 -3.54 -6.61
CA THR A 72 -1.21 -4.51 -7.62
C THR A 72 -2.67 -4.27 -7.97
N ALA A 73 -2.99 -4.12 -9.26
CA ALA A 73 -4.35 -4.17 -9.76
C ALA A 73 -4.81 -5.61 -10.00
N TYR A 74 -6.04 -5.92 -9.62
CA TYR A 74 -6.70 -7.20 -9.90
C TYR A 74 -7.68 -7.01 -11.05
N VAL A 75 -7.21 -7.24 -12.29
CA VAL A 75 -7.99 -6.99 -13.51
C VAL A 75 -8.76 -8.25 -13.91
N PRO A 76 -10.08 -8.20 -14.19
CA PRO A 76 -10.83 -9.37 -14.63
C PRO A 76 -10.21 -10.06 -15.85
N ASP A 77 -10.11 -11.39 -15.81
CA ASP A 77 -9.64 -12.17 -16.95
C ASP A 77 -10.75 -12.29 -18.02
N PRO A 78 -10.55 -11.81 -19.26
CA PRO A 78 -11.55 -11.92 -20.31
C PRO A 78 -11.86 -13.37 -20.71
N GLY A 79 -10.97 -14.32 -20.40
CA GLY A 79 -11.14 -15.75 -20.67
C GLY A 79 -11.80 -16.54 -19.54
N ASP A 80 -11.82 -16.01 -18.31
CA ASP A 80 -12.42 -16.67 -17.14
C ASP A 80 -13.06 -15.63 -16.18
N PRO A 81 -14.40 -15.57 -16.08
CA PRO A 81 -15.09 -14.59 -15.26
C PRO A 81 -14.88 -14.75 -13.75
N ASN A 82 -14.29 -15.87 -13.30
CA ASN A 82 -13.96 -16.10 -11.89
C ASN A 82 -12.47 -15.88 -11.58
N HIS A 83 -11.71 -15.38 -12.54
CA HIS A 83 -10.28 -15.14 -12.42
C HIS A 83 -9.98 -13.65 -12.59
N SER A 84 -8.96 -13.18 -11.87
CA SER A 84 -8.38 -11.87 -12.09
C SER A 84 -6.88 -12.03 -12.31
N VAL A 85 -6.32 -11.24 -13.22
CA VAL A 85 -4.90 -11.18 -13.52
C VAL A 85 -4.27 -10.06 -12.66
N PRO A 86 -3.41 -10.41 -11.69
CA PRO A 86 -2.68 -9.42 -10.91
C PRO A 86 -1.68 -8.69 -11.79
N THR A 87 -1.76 -7.35 -11.81
CA THR A 87 -0.86 -6.48 -12.58
C THR A 87 -0.19 -5.50 -11.62
N VAL A 88 1.13 -5.55 -11.51
CA VAL A 88 1.88 -4.60 -10.65
C VAL A 88 1.86 -3.22 -11.30
N LEU A 89 1.33 -2.24 -10.57
CA LEU A 89 1.27 -0.84 -10.99
C LEU A 89 2.47 -0.04 -10.47
N ALA A 90 2.91 -0.33 -9.25
CA ALA A 90 4.02 0.37 -8.62
C ALA A 90 4.79 -0.54 -7.66
N THR A 91 6.10 -0.31 -7.56
CA THR A 91 6.98 -0.93 -6.56
C THR A 91 7.87 0.14 -5.96
N GLU A 92 7.86 0.25 -4.64
CA GLU A 92 8.62 1.25 -3.90
C GLU A 92 9.35 0.62 -2.71
N ARG A 93 10.39 1.33 -2.23
CA ARG A 93 11.13 0.95 -1.01
C ARG A 93 10.89 1.96 0.10
N LEU A 94 10.47 1.45 1.26
CA LEU A 94 10.30 2.21 2.49
C LEU A 94 11.54 2.07 3.35
N THR A 95 12.14 3.21 3.69
CA THR A 95 13.36 3.34 4.47
C THR A 95 13.15 4.30 5.63
N SER A 96 14.11 4.37 6.56
CA SER A 96 14.10 5.36 7.64
C SER A 96 14.21 6.80 7.13
N ALA A 97 14.73 7.02 5.91
CA ALA A 97 14.80 8.34 5.31
C ALA A 97 13.43 8.88 4.89
N ASP A 98 12.42 8.01 4.75
CA ASP A 98 11.04 8.39 4.44
C ASP A 98 10.28 8.90 5.68
N ASP A 99 10.92 8.95 6.87
CA ASP A 99 10.32 9.40 8.14
C ASP A 99 8.93 8.78 8.41
N ASN A 100 8.85 7.46 8.19
CA ASN A 100 7.63 6.66 8.35
C ASN A 100 6.46 7.05 7.44
N VAL A 101 6.69 7.77 6.34
CA VAL A 101 5.67 8.14 5.35
C VAL A 101 6.19 7.89 3.94
N LYS A 102 5.61 6.92 3.24
CA LYS A 102 5.90 6.70 1.81
C LYS A 102 4.72 7.13 0.94
N GLU A 103 5.01 7.98 -0.03
CA GLU A 103 4.10 8.28 -1.13
C GLU A 103 4.43 7.34 -2.30
N VAL A 104 3.41 6.70 -2.85
CA VAL A 104 3.50 5.77 -3.97
C VAL A 104 2.60 6.28 -5.07
N GLU A 105 3.21 6.82 -6.12
CA GLU A 105 2.48 7.24 -7.32
C GLU A 105 2.01 6.01 -8.10
N VAL A 106 0.75 6.03 -8.53
CA VAL A 106 0.10 4.92 -9.22
C VAL A 106 -0.49 5.43 -10.52
N ASP A 107 -0.01 4.86 -11.64
CA ASP A 107 -0.62 5.01 -12.95
C ASP A 107 -1.78 4.01 -13.09
N LEU A 108 -2.97 4.55 -13.36
CA LEU A 108 -4.23 3.81 -13.52
C LEU A 108 -4.68 3.79 -14.99
N SER A 109 -3.84 4.25 -15.91
CA SER A 109 -4.17 4.29 -17.33
C SER A 109 -4.48 2.88 -17.86
N GLY A 110 -5.55 2.78 -18.64
CA GLY A 110 -6.02 1.52 -19.20
C GLY A 110 -6.78 0.59 -18.24
N LEU A 111 -6.95 0.97 -16.97
CA LEU A 111 -7.82 0.23 -16.06
C LEU A 111 -9.30 0.58 -16.27
N ALA A 112 -10.16 -0.41 -16.06
CA ALA A 112 -11.59 -0.19 -15.90
C ALA A 112 -11.90 0.21 -14.44
N PHE A 113 -12.93 1.04 -14.25
CA PHE A 113 -13.38 1.48 -12.93
C PHE A 113 -14.77 0.88 -12.61
N PRO A 114 -15.03 0.46 -11.35
CA PRO A 114 -14.13 0.52 -10.19
C PRO A 114 -12.89 -0.37 -10.36
N ALA A 115 -11.74 0.14 -9.95
CA ALA A 115 -10.46 -0.59 -10.01
C ALA A 115 -10.17 -1.22 -8.63
N PHE A 116 -9.80 -2.50 -8.62
CA PHE A 116 -9.49 -3.24 -7.40
C PHE A 116 -7.99 -3.34 -7.20
N LEU A 117 -7.46 -2.71 -6.15
CA LEU A 117 -6.04 -2.68 -5.87
C LEU A 117 -5.69 -3.34 -4.54
N GLY A 118 -4.56 -4.06 -4.50
CA GLY A 118 -3.90 -4.48 -3.27
C GLY A 118 -2.67 -3.62 -3.00
N VAL A 119 -2.56 -3.07 -1.79
CA VAL A 119 -1.34 -2.40 -1.31
C VAL A 119 -0.64 -3.33 -0.34
N ARG A 120 0.43 -3.97 -0.81
CA ARG A 120 1.24 -4.87 -0.02
C ARG A 120 2.41 -4.14 0.59
N VAL A 121 2.61 -4.31 1.89
CA VAL A 121 3.81 -3.90 2.62
C VAL A 121 4.48 -5.18 3.13
N ALA A 122 5.76 -5.36 2.80
CA ALA A 122 6.52 -6.54 3.18
C ALA A 122 7.87 -6.14 3.81
N VAL A 123 8.21 -6.81 4.90
CA VAL A 123 9.51 -6.70 5.57
C VAL A 123 10.59 -7.15 4.57
N ASP A 124 11.73 -6.47 4.57
CA ASP A 124 12.82 -6.85 3.69
C ASP A 124 13.64 -7.96 4.38
N THR A 125 13.81 -9.06 3.67
CA THR A 125 14.42 -10.28 4.21
C THR A 125 15.83 -10.51 3.67
N GLU A 126 16.52 -9.46 3.22
CA GLU A 126 17.92 -9.57 2.75
C GLU A 126 18.94 -9.62 3.90
N VAL A 127 18.45 -9.63 5.15
CA VAL A 127 19.24 -9.86 6.37
C VAL A 127 18.87 -11.21 7.00
N PRO A 128 19.69 -11.78 7.91
CA PRO A 128 19.30 -13.01 8.62
C PRO A 128 18.06 -12.82 9.52
N PRO A 129 17.24 -13.86 9.73
CA PRO A 129 16.17 -13.85 10.74
C PRO A 129 16.72 -13.51 12.15
N GLY A 130 15.93 -12.80 12.94
CA GLY A 130 16.28 -12.18 14.21
C GLY A 130 16.94 -10.80 14.06
N LEU A 131 17.11 -10.31 12.83
CA LEU A 131 17.59 -8.96 12.52
C LEU A 131 16.61 -8.20 11.60
N TYR A 132 15.41 -8.74 11.37
CA TYR A 132 14.40 -7.98 10.66
C TYR A 132 13.94 -6.81 11.51
N ASP A 133 13.53 -5.75 10.83
CA ASP A 133 12.92 -4.62 11.51
C ASP A 133 11.51 -4.98 12.00
N ASP A 134 11.19 -4.55 13.21
CA ASP A 134 9.86 -4.65 13.81
C ASP A 134 9.23 -3.27 13.80
N PHE A 135 8.22 -3.09 12.94
CA PHE A 135 7.57 -1.80 12.74
C PHE A 135 6.06 -1.94 12.61
N LEU A 136 5.37 -0.79 12.63
CA LEU A 136 3.92 -0.73 12.53
C LEU A 136 3.48 -0.13 11.20
N LEU A 137 2.56 -0.81 10.50
CA LEU A 137 1.70 -0.16 9.53
C LEU A 137 0.50 0.45 10.24
N VAL A 138 0.29 1.76 10.10
CA VAL A 138 -0.71 2.49 10.89
C VAL A 138 -1.81 3.16 10.08
N ARG A 139 -1.53 3.54 8.83
CA ARG A 139 -2.53 4.20 7.99
C ARG A 139 -2.22 4.05 6.50
N LEU A 140 -3.29 3.91 5.72
CA LEU A 140 -3.30 4.03 4.27
C LEU A 140 -4.22 5.19 3.89
N SER A 141 -3.80 6.00 2.93
CA SER A 141 -4.57 7.14 2.43
C SER A 141 -4.41 7.28 0.92
N ASN A 142 -5.39 7.91 0.27
CA ASN A 142 -5.36 8.22 -1.14
C ASN A 142 -5.31 9.73 -1.33
N SER A 143 -4.39 10.23 -2.14
CA SER A 143 -4.25 11.64 -2.47
C SER A 143 -4.38 11.80 -3.97
N ALA A 144 -5.54 12.31 -4.40
CA ALA A 144 -5.82 12.64 -5.79
C ALA A 144 -6.11 14.13 -5.91
N ALA A 145 -5.67 14.76 -7.00
CA ALA A 145 -6.05 16.13 -7.31
C ALA A 145 -7.57 16.24 -7.43
N ASP A 146 -8.16 17.24 -6.77
CA ASP A 146 -9.59 17.56 -6.82
C ASP A 146 -10.53 16.35 -6.54
N PHE A 147 -10.07 15.36 -5.77
CA PHE A 147 -10.78 14.11 -5.51
C PHE A 147 -11.16 13.32 -6.77
N ALA A 148 -10.36 13.43 -7.84
CA ALA A 148 -10.53 12.68 -9.09
C ALA A 148 -10.66 11.16 -8.89
N PHE A 149 -10.09 10.65 -7.79
CA PHE A 149 -10.28 9.29 -7.32
C PHE A 149 -10.73 9.26 -5.87
N VAL A 150 -11.69 8.40 -5.57
CA VAL A 150 -12.15 8.08 -4.22
C VAL A 150 -11.78 6.64 -3.92
N ALA A 151 -11.13 6.44 -2.77
CA ALA A 151 -10.58 5.15 -2.36
C ALA A 151 -11.32 4.59 -1.16
N THR A 152 -11.75 3.36 -1.28
CA THR A 152 -12.54 2.67 -0.28
C THR A 152 -11.85 1.38 0.15
N PHE A 153 -11.76 1.12 1.46
CA PHE A 153 -11.18 -0.12 1.96
C PHE A 153 -12.05 -1.35 1.63
N GLY A 154 -11.40 -2.42 1.17
CA GLY A 154 -12.00 -3.67 0.70
C GLY A 154 -12.35 -3.65 -0.79
N PHE A 155 -12.49 -4.84 -1.38
CA PHE A 155 -13.08 -5.01 -2.71
C PHE A 155 -14.61 -4.98 -2.59
N ARG A 156 -15.24 -4.00 -3.24
CA ARG A 156 -16.69 -3.84 -3.26
C ARG A 156 -17.22 -4.20 -4.64
N ALA A 157 -18.08 -5.20 -4.69
CA ALA A 157 -18.86 -5.58 -5.86
C ALA A 157 -20.14 -4.74 -5.97
#